data_AF-A0A662CF90-F1
#
_entry.id   AF-A0A662CF90-F1
#
_cell.length_a   1.000
_cell.length_b   1.000
_cell.length_c   1.000
_cell.angle_alpha   90.00
_cell.angle_beta   90.00
_cell.angle_gamma   90.00
#
_symmetry.space_group_name_H-M   'P 1'
#
loop_
_entity.id
_entity.type
_entity.pdbx_description
1 polymer ?
#
loop_
_entity_poly.entity_id
_entity_poly.type
_entity_poly.pdbx_seq_one_letter_code
_entity_poly.pdbx_strand_id
1 'polypeptide(L)'
;MENSTMKPLEESEFPQGQRVILFHGFSREELMLLINLLNSHPQVPRDIITATTTETSLNWRVADLLAELAKEHEYFKKQRQGEK
;
A
#
# COMPACT_ATOMS: atom_id res chain seq x y z
N MET A 1 -7.29 31.73 -25.92
CA MET A 1 -7.36 30.30 -25.58
C MET A 1 -6.06 29.97 -24.89
N GLU A 2 -6.02 30.09 -23.58
CA GLU A 2 -4.83 29.77 -22.80
C GLU A 2 -4.65 28.26 -22.79
N ASN A 3 -3.54 27.80 -23.39
CA ASN A 3 -3.08 26.44 -23.23
C ASN A 3 -2.70 26.26 -21.75
N SER A 4 -3.59 25.65 -20.98
CA SER A 4 -3.27 25.13 -19.65
C SER A 4 -2.22 24.05 -19.81
N THR A 5 -0.94 24.44 -19.72
CA THR A 5 0.18 23.55 -19.52
C THR A 5 -0.11 22.75 -18.26
N MET A 6 -0.56 21.50 -18.43
CA MET A 6 -0.65 20.56 -17.31
C MET A 6 0.75 20.48 -16.70
N LYS A 7 0.87 20.88 -15.42
CA LYS A 7 2.09 20.60 -14.66
C LYS A 7 2.33 19.09 -14.71
N PRO A 8 3.55 18.63 -15.02
CA PRO A 8 3.90 17.22 -14.85
C PRO A 8 3.49 16.82 -13.44
N LEU A 9 2.78 15.70 -13.32
CA LEU A 9 2.46 15.10 -12.02
C LEU A 9 3.80 14.94 -11.30
N GLU A 10 4.02 15.76 -10.25
CA GLU A 10 5.20 15.65 -9.41
C GLU A 10 5.35 14.19 -8.98
N GLU A 11 6.54 13.64 -9.15
CA GLU A 11 6.88 12.26 -8.79
C GLU A 11 6.34 11.97 -7.40
N SER A 12 5.36 11.07 -7.30
CA SER A 12 4.87 10.63 -6.01
C SER A 12 6.07 10.12 -5.21
N GLU A 13 6.27 10.59 -3.99
CA GLU A 13 7.29 10.10 -3.03
C GLU A 13 7.13 8.61 -2.67
N PHE A 14 6.22 7.91 -3.35
CA PHE A 14 6.05 6.49 -3.27
C PHE A 14 7.19 5.77 -4.01
N PRO A 15 7.94 4.87 -3.35
CA PRO A 15 9.05 4.17 -3.99
C PRO A 15 8.58 3.46 -5.26
N GLN A 16 9.18 3.79 -6.40
CA GLN A 16 8.82 3.17 -7.68
C GLN A 16 8.91 1.64 -7.56
N GLY A 17 7.80 0.96 -7.82
CA GLY A 17 7.72 -0.51 -7.90
C GLY A 17 7.10 -1.23 -6.70
N GLN A 18 6.83 -0.54 -5.58
CA GLN A 18 6.03 -1.16 -4.51
C GLN A 18 4.55 -1.26 -4.93
N ARG A 19 3.85 -2.29 -4.46
CA ARG A 19 2.42 -2.51 -4.74
C ARG A 19 1.66 -2.48 -3.42
N VAL A 20 0.55 -1.75 -3.38
CA VAL A 20 -0.28 -1.62 -2.17
C VAL A 20 -1.72 -2.01 -2.47
N ILE A 21 -2.32 -2.76 -1.57
CA ILE A 21 -3.76 -3.03 -1.54
C ILE A 21 -4.31 -2.44 -0.23
N LEU A 22 -5.23 -1.49 -0.35
CA LEU A 22 -5.95 -0.89 0.77
C LEU A 22 -7.33 -1.54 0.92
N PHE A 23 -7.61 -2.05 2.12
CA PHE A 23 -8.93 -2.56 2.51
C PHE A 23 -9.66 -1.51 3.36
N HIS A 24 -10.99 -1.47 3.26
CA HIS A 24 -11.82 -0.61 4.10
C HIS A 24 -13.15 -1.27 4.42
N GLY A 25 -13.60 -1.20 5.67
CA GLY A 25 -14.94 -1.65 6.08
C GLY A 25 -15.15 -3.17 6.11
N PHE A 26 -14.09 -3.97 5.96
CA PHE A 26 -14.17 -5.42 6.05
C PHE A 26 -14.09 -5.90 7.50
N SER A 27 -14.87 -6.93 7.82
CA SER A 27 -14.65 -7.72 9.04
C SER A 27 -13.31 -8.46 8.97
N ARG A 28 -12.85 -8.93 10.13
CA ARG A 28 -11.62 -9.71 10.22
C ARG A 28 -11.72 -11.01 9.42
N GLU A 29 -12.87 -11.66 9.45
CA GLU A 29 -13.13 -12.93 8.76
C GLU A 29 -13.07 -12.73 7.24
N GLU A 30 -13.71 -11.69 6.71
CA GLU A 30 -13.68 -11.35 5.29
C GLU A 30 -12.27 -10.98 4.83
N LEU A 31 -11.56 -10.18 5.62
CA LEU A 31 -10.18 -9.78 5.31
C LEU A 31 -9.25 -11.00 5.22
N MET A 32 -9.37 -11.94 6.16
CA MET A 32 -8.58 -13.17 6.13
C MET A 32 -8.89 -14.03 4.89
N LEU A 33 -10.16 -14.11 4.48
CA LEU A 33 -10.55 -14.82 3.26
C LEU A 33 -9.92 -14.17 2.00
N LEU A 34 -9.97 -12.84 1.90
CA LEU A 34 -9.39 -12.10 0.78
C LEU A 34 -7.86 -12.23 0.72
N ILE A 35 -7.18 -12.10 1.86
CA ILE A 35 -5.73 -12.27 1.94
C ILE A 35 -5.33 -13.70 1.53
N ASN A 36 -6.07 -14.71 1.99
CA ASN A 36 -5.82 -16.10 1.60
C ASN A 36 -6.02 -16.32 0.10
N LEU A 37 -7.07 -15.73 -0.49
CA LEU A 37 -7.30 -15.79 -1.93
C LEU A 37 -6.13 -15.19 -2.71
N LEU A 38 -5.68 -13.98 -2.33
CA LEU A 38 -4.54 -13.31 -2.94
C LEU A 38 -3.26 -14.16 -2.83
N ASN A 39 -2.97 -14.68 -1.65
CA ASN A 39 -1.78 -15.50 -1.40
C ASN A 39 -1.80 -16.86 -2.12
N SER A 40 -2.99 -17.40 -2.40
CA SER A 40 -3.16 -18.67 -3.13
C SER A 40 -2.94 -18.54 -4.64
N HIS A 41 -3.02 -17.33 -5.19
CA HIS A 41 -3.02 -17.12 -6.62
C HIS A 41 -1.58 -16.99 -7.16
N PRO A 42 -1.13 -17.87 -8.09
CA PRO A 42 0.28 -17.95 -8.49
C PRO A 42 0.80 -16.70 -9.23
N GLN A 43 -0.11 -15.90 -9.79
CA GLN A 43 0.22 -14.66 -10.52
C GLN A 43 0.31 -13.43 -9.63
N VAL A 44 -0.10 -13.53 -8.36
CA VAL A 44 -0.06 -12.39 -7.43
C VAL A 44 1.35 -12.32 -6.82
N PRO A 45 2.07 -11.20 -6.96
CA PRO A 45 3.37 -11.03 -6.32
C PRO A 45 3.28 -11.21 -4.80
N ARG A 46 4.31 -11.82 -4.21
CA ARG A 46 4.38 -12.03 -2.75
C ARG A 46 4.80 -10.78 -1.97
N ASP A 47 5.38 -9.78 -2.63
CA ASP A 47 5.84 -8.53 -2.03
C ASP A 47 4.83 -7.41 -2.32
N ILE A 48 3.64 -7.53 -1.72
CA ILE A 48 2.57 -6.54 -1.77
C ILE A 48 2.29 -6.07 -0.35
N ILE A 49 2.25 -4.76 -0.15
CA ILE A 49 1.81 -4.16 1.09
C ILE A 49 0.29 -4.30 1.15
N THR A 50 -0.20 -4.97 2.19
CA THR A 50 -1.63 -5.07 2.47
C THR A 50 -1.91 -4.26 3.72
N ALA A 51 -2.86 -3.34 3.65
CA ALA A 51 -3.21 -2.49 4.78
C ALA A 51 -4.71 -2.25 4.84
N THR A 52 -5.24 -2.07 6.05
CA THR A 52 -6.64 -1.67 6.26
C THR A 52 -6.66 -0.22 6.70
N THR A 53 -7.50 0.58 6.06
CA THR A 53 -7.75 1.96 6.47
C THR A 53 -8.45 1.98 7.83
N THR A 54 -8.01 2.93 8.65
CA THR A 54 -8.51 3.22 10.00
C THR A 54 -9.22 4.56 10.00
N GLU A 55 -9.97 4.88 11.06
CA GLU A 55 -10.60 6.20 11.22
C GLU A 55 -9.60 7.34 11.04
N THR A 56 -8.37 7.16 11.52
CA THR A 56 -7.28 8.12 11.36
C THR A 56 -6.85 8.27 9.91
N SER A 57 -6.59 7.17 9.20
CA SER A 57 -6.02 7.21 7.84
C SER A 57 -7.05 7.53 6.75
N LEU A 58 -8.36 7.42 7.03
CA LEU A 58 -9.42 7.76 6.07
C LEU A 58 -9.37 9.21 5.58
N ASN A 59 -8.89 10.12 6.43
CA ASN A 59 -8.82 11.55 6.10
C ASN A 59 -7.46 11.95 5.53
N TRP A 60 -6.53 11.00 5.39
CA TRP A 60 -5.19 11.28 4.87
C TRP A 60 -5.23 11.40 3.35
N ARG A 61 -4.31 12.20 2.80
CA ARG A 61 -4.07 12.14 1.36
C ARG A 61 -3.52 10.75 1.06
N VAL A 62 -4.01 10.15 -0.02
CA VAL A 62 -3.56 8.82 -0.45
C VAL A 62 -2.04 8.76 -0.59
N ALA A 63 -1.41 9.82 -1.13
CA ALA A 63 0.05 9.89 -1.25
C ALA A 63 0.78 9.77 0.11
N ASP A 64 0.31 10.48 1.14
CA ASP A 64 0.92 10.47 2.48
C ASP A 64 0.74 9.10 3.14
N LEU A 65 -0.45 8.51 3.01
CA LEU A 65 -0.74 7.16 3.51
C LEU A 65 0.16 6.11 2.85
N LEU A 66 0.30 6.17 1.52
CA LEU A 66 1.15 5.24 0.79
C LEU A 66 2.63 5.39 1.17
N ALA A 67 3.11 6.62 1.37
CA ALA A 67 4.48 6.88 1.81
C ALA A 67 4.74 6.32 3.22
N GLU A 68 3.78 6.46 4.15
CA GLU A 68 3.91 5.89 5.49
C GLU A 68 3.92 4.36 5.47
N LEU A 69 3.01 3.75 4.73
CA LEU A 69 2.95 2.29 4.57
C LEU A 69 4.23 1.71 3.95
N ALA A 70 4.83 2.42 2.99
CA ALA A 70 6.11 2.02 2.40
C ALA A 70 7.24 1.99 3.44
N LYS A 71 7.31 3.01 4.32
CA LYS A 71 8.30 3.07 5.40
C LYS A 71 8.11 1.94 6.41
N GLU A 72 6.87 1.69 6.84
CA GLU A 72 6.53 0.60 7.75
C GLU A 72 6.94 -0.75 7.16
N HIS A 73 6.58 -1.01 5.89
CA HIS A 73 6.94 -2.25 5.21
C HIS A 73 8.44 -2.49 5.14
N GLU A 74 9.22 -1.46 4.79
CA GLU A 74 10.69 -1.54 4.76
C GLU A 74 11.27 -1.80 6.15
N TYR A 75 10.74 -1.16 7.19
CA TYR A 75 11.14 -1.42 8.58
C TYR A 75 10.90 -2.89 8.96
N PHE A 76 9.69 -3.41 8.74
CA PHE A 76 9.34 -4.80 9.07
C PHE A 76 10.07 -5.82 8.19
N LYS A 77 10.38 -5.48 6.94
CA LYS A 77 11.18 -6.33 6.03
C LYS A 77 12.61 -6.47 6.54
N LYS A 78 13.24 -5.38 7.01
CA LYS A 78 14.59 -5.40 7.58
C LYS A 78 14.66 -6.18 8.88
N GLN A 79 13.68 -6.04 9.77
CA GLN A 79 13.62 -6.79 11.03
C GLN A 79 13.55 -8.31 10.78
N ARG A 80 12.69 -8.76 9.84
CA ARG A 80 12.58 -10.19 9.45
C ARG A 80 13.86 -10.77 8.83
N GLN A 81 14.76 -9.93 8.32
CA GLN A 81 16.03 -10.35 7.71
C GLN A 81 17.19 -10.36 8.72
N GLY A 82 17.10 -9.55 9.79
CA GLY A 82 18.13 -9.48 10.85
C GLY A 82 18.05 -10.59 11.91
N GLU A 83 16.96 -11.37 11.94
CA GLU A 83 16.78 -12.53 12.83
C GLU A 83 17.31 -13.86 12.24
N LYS A 84 18.15 -13.80 11.19
CA LYS A 84 18.79 -14.99 10.61
C LYS A 84 20.27 -15.09 10.96
#